data_AF-A0A9R0V5H6-F1
#
_entry.id   AF-A0A9R0V5H6-F1
#
_cell.length_a   1.000
_cell.length_b   1.000
_cell.length_c   1.000
_cell.angle_alpha   90.00
_cell.angle_beta   90.00
_cell.angle_gamma   90.00
#
_symmetry.space_group_name_H-M   'P 1'
#
loop_
_entity.id
_entity.type
_entity.pdbx_description
1 polymer ?
#
loop_
_entity_poly.entity_id
_entity_poly.type
_entity_poly.pdbx_seq_one_letter_code
_entity_poly.pdbx_strand_id
1 'polypeptide(L)'
;MNKERLMKMVGAVRTGGNGTMHRKKKAVHKMATTDDKRLQSMLKRVGVNTIPAIEQVNIFKDDLVIQFLNPKVQASIAANTWVVSRTPQTKSMDPLTSLSFCYSM
;
A
#
# COMPACT_ATOMS: atom_id res chain seq x y z
N MET A 1 -22.23 37.99 -39.82
CA MET A 1 -22.25 36.63 -39.22
C MET A 1 -22.85 35.67 -40.25
N ASN A 2 -22.03 34.80 -40.87
CA ASN A 2 -22.47 33.89 -41.95
C ASN A 2 -23.19 32.67 -41.37
N LYS A 3 -24.53 32.66 -41.49
CA LYS A 3 -25.44 31.67 -40.89
C LYS A 3 -25.19 30.23 -41.39
N GLU A 4 -24.77 30.04 -42.63
CA GLU A 4 -24.54 28.73 -43.23
C GLU A 4 -23.32 27.99 -42.64
N ARG A 5 -22.24 28.72 -42.33
CA ARG A 5 -21.05 28.15 -41.68
C ARG A 5 -21.36 27.74 -40.24
N LEU A 6 -22.22 28.51 -39.57
CA LEU A 6 -22.65 28.25 -38.21
C LEU A 6 -23.53 26.99 -38.14
N MET A 7 -24.48 26.83 -39.06
CA MET A 7 -25.34 25.65 -39.17
C MET A 7 -24.54 24.35 -39.40
N LYS A 8 -23.49 24.40 -40.22
CA LYS A 8 -22.61 23.23 -40.47
C LYS A 8 -21.77 22.83 -39.25
N MET A 9 -21.44 23.77 -38.37
CA MET A 9 -20.67 23.49 -37.14
C MET A 9 -21.52 22.89 -36.02
N VAL A 10 -22.84 23.15 -36.00
CA VAL A 10 -23.74 22.62 -34.96
C VAL A 10 -23.87 21.09 -35.02
N GLY A 11 -23.87 20.50 -36.23
CA GLY A 11 -23.97 19.04 -36.40
C GLY A 11 -22.71 18.25 -36.01
N ALA A 12 -21.56 18.92 -35.87
CA ALA A 12 -20.30 18.30 -35.47
C ALA A 12 -20.05 18.35 -33.96
N VAL A 13 -20.94 19.00 -33.19
CA VAL A 13 -20.83 19.04 -31.73
C VAL A 13 -21.19 17.66 -31.20
N ARG A 14 -20.20 17.00 -30.60
CA ARG A 14 -20.30 15.67 -29.96
C ARG A 14 -21.10 15.75 -28.65
N THR A 15 -22.26 16.41 -28.68
CA THR A 15 -23.25 16.48 -27.61
C THR A 15 -24.02 15.17 -27.64
N GLY A 16 -23.64 14.25 -26.75
CA GLY A 16 -24.15 12.87 -26.71
C GLY A 16 -25.67 12.78 -26.77
N GLY A 17 -26.18 12.36 -27.93
CA GLY A 17 -27.57 12.01 -28.18
C GLY A 17 -27.74 10.50 -28.37
N ASN A 18 -28.99 10.03 -28.43
CA ASN A 18 -29.31 8.62 -28.61
C ASN A 18 -28.73 8.12 -29.96
N GLY A 19 -27.85 7.12 -29.94
CA GLY A 19 -27.12 6.62 -31.12
C GLY A 19 -25.72 7.24 -31.36
N THR A 20 -25.29 8.22 -30.57
CA THR A 20 -23.90 8.71 -30.62
C THR A 20 -22.93 7.72 -29.97
N MET A 21 -21.69 7.65 -30.45
CA MET A 21 -20.67 6.73 -29.93
C MET A 21 -20.37 7.02 -28.46
N HIS A 22 -20.91 6.19 -27.57
CA HIS A 22 -20.58 6.25 -26.15
C HIS A 22 -19.14 5.77 -25.92
N ARG A 23 -18.33 6.59 -25.26
CA ARG A 23 -16.99 6.17 -24.82
C ARG A 23 -17.15 5.21 -23.66
N LYS A 24 -16.92 3.91 -23.90
CA LYS A 24 -16.89 2.90 -22.82
C LYS A 24 -15.76 3.26 -21.86
N LYS A 25 -16.11 3.65 -20.62
CA LYS A 25 -15.13 3.83 -19.55
C LYS A 25 -14.49 2.47 -19.25
N LYS A 26 -13.21 2.32 -19.57
CA LYS A 26 -12.43 1.15 -19.11
C LYS A 26 -12.28 1.28 -17.60
N ALA A 27 -13.06 0.51 -16.84
CA ALA A 27 -12.80 0.32 -15.42
C ALA A 27 -11.51 -0.48 -15.31
N VAL A 28 -10.41 0.20 -15.02
CA VAL A 28 -9.12 -0.45 -14.76
C VAL A 28 -9.21 -1.09 -13.39
N HIS A 29 -9.41 -2.40 -13.36
CA HIS A 29 -9.33 -3.16 -12.12
C HIS A 29 -7.87 -3.26 -11.72
N LYS A 30 -7.47 -2.55 -10.67
CA LYS A 30 -6.14 -2.74 -10.06
C LYS A 30 -6.16 -4.11 -9.38
N MET A 31 -5.40 -5.07 -9.90
CA MET A 31 -5.28 -6.40 -9.31
C MET A 31 -4.17 -6.39 -8.26
N ALA A 32 -4.54 -6.19 -6.99
CA ALA A 32 -3.59 -6.15 -5.86
C ALA A 32 -2.77 -7.45 -5.70
N THR A 33 -3.28 -8.59 -6.16
CA THR A 33 -2.66 -9.91 -5.99
C THR A 33 -1.41 -10.15 -6.85
N THR A 34 -1.19 -9.38 -7.92
CA THR A 34 0.04 -9.50 -8.73
C THR A 34 1.20 -8.74 -8.09
N ASP A 35 0.90 -7.66 -7.37
CA ASP A 35 1.92 -6.81 -6.77
C ASP A 35 2.61 -7.51 -5.59
N ASP A 36 1.89 -8.30 -4.78
CA ASP A 36 2.48 -9.08 -3.68
C ASP A 36 3.51 -10.10 -4.16
N LYS A 37 3.25 -10.79 -5.29
CA LYS A 37 4.21 -11.74 -5.87
C LYS A 37 5.46 -11.04 -6.39
N ARG A 38 5.30 -9.85 -6.96
CA ARG A 38 6.41 -9.01 -7.41
C ARG A 38 7.22 -8.48 -6.23
N LEU A 39 6.55 -8.05 -5.16
CA LEU A 39 7.21 -7.60 -3.94
C LEU A 39 8.06 -8.73 -3.33
N GLN A 40 7.50 -9.93 -3.22
CA GLN A 40 8.23 -11.10 -2.71
C GLN A 40 9.46 -11.44 -3.57
N SER A 41 9.36 -11.34 -4.89
CA SER A 41 10.52 -11.60 -5.76
C SER A 41 11.60 -10.52 -5.65
N MET A 42 11.22 -9.26 -5.45
CA MET A 42 12.18 -8.17 -5.18
C MET A 42 12.86 -8.33 -3.83
N LEU A 43 12.11 -8.65 -2.78
CA LEU A 43 12.64 -8.92 -1.44
C LEU A 43 13.67 -10.06 -1.47
N LYS A 44 13.37 -11.15 -2.19
CA LYS A 44 14.30 -12.26 -2.36
C LYS A 44 15.59 -11.84 -3.09
N ARG A 45 15.51 -10.91 -4.05
CA ARG A 45 16.71 -10.37 -4.76
C ARG A 45 17.60 -9.51 -3.87
N VAL A 46 17.01 -8.77 -2.93
CA VAL A 46 17.74 -7.96 -1.93
C VAL A 46 18.43 -8.85 -0.88
N GLY A 47 18.11 -10.15 -0.85
CA GLY A 47 18.73 -11.11 0.07
C GLY A 47 18.15 -11.07 1.47
N VAL A 48 16.88 -10.63 1.62
CA VAL A 48 16.19 -10.80 2.90
C VAL A 48 15.72 -12.25 3.08
N ASN A 49 15.97 -12.80 4.26
CA ASN A 49 15.58 -14.16 4.64
C ASN A 49 14.39 -14.12 5.59
N THR A 50 13.52 -15.13 5.54
CA THR A 50 12.39 -15.22 6.48
C THR A 50 12.88 -15.73 7.83
N ILE A 51 12.54 -15.04 8.91
CA ILE A 51 12.87 -15.44 10.28
C ILE A 51 11.62 -16.08 10.91
N PRO A 52 11.64 -17.38 11.26
CA PRO A 52 10.51 -18.03 11.92
C PRO A 52 10.44 -17.66 13.40
N ALA A 53 9.30 -17.96 14.04
CA ALA A 53 9.10 -17.90 15.49
C ALA A 53 9.22 -16.51 16.15
N ILE A 54 8.93 -15.42 15.43
CA ILE A 54 8.79 -14.09 16.05
C ILE A 54 7.38 -13.93 16.62
N GLU A 55 7.31 -13.78 17.95
CA GLU A 55 6.04 -13.57 18.64
C GLU A 55 5.53 -12.14 18.49
N GLN A 56 6.41 -11.15 18.64
CA GLN A 56 6.01 -9.73 18.65
C GLN A 56 7.11 -8.84 18.07
N VAL A 57 6.70 -7.79 17.35
CA VAL A 57 7.56 -6.68 16.94
C VAL A 57 6.92 -5.39 17.43
N ASN A 58 7.70 -4.58 18.16
CA ASN A 58 7.28 -3.27 18.64
C ASN A 58 8.13 -2.21 17.94
N ILE A 59 7.47 -1.22 17.35
CA ILE A 59 8.11 -0.03 16.81
C ILE A 59 7.72 1.13 17.72
N PHE A 60 8.72 1.68 18.39
CA PHE A 60 8.56 2.86 19.23
C PHE A 60 8.75 4.10 18.37
N LYS A 61 7.76 4.98 18.38
CA LYS A 61 7.80 6.28 17.72
C LYS A 61 7.20 7.32 18.64
N ASP A 62 8.03 8.21 19.16
CA ASP A 62 7.63 9.24 20.12
C ASP A 62 6.88 8.58 21.31
N ASP A 63 5.63 8.95 21.57
CA ASP A 63 4.77 8.36 22.62
C ASP A 63 3.85 7.24 22.09
N LEU A 64 4.10 6.71 20.89
CA LEU A 64 3.29 5.69 20.26
C LEU A 64 4.07 4.38 20.10
N VAL A 65 3.40 3.29 20.43
CA VAL A 65 3.88 1.92 20.16
C VAL A 65 3.06 1.35 19.04
N ILE A 66 3.71 1.02 17.93
CA ILE A 66 3.13 0.25 16.85
C ILE A 66 3.51 -1.21 17.09
N GLN A 67 2.54 -2.00 17.55
CA GLN A 67 2.72 -3.41 17.88
C GLN A 67 2.23 -4.32 16.75
N PHE A 68 3.05 -5.31 16.42
CA PHE A 68 2.68 -6.42 15.54
C PHE A 68 2.77 -7.72 16.33
N LEU A 69 1.62 -8.37 16.59
CA LEU A 69 1.57 -9.72 17.14
C LEU A 69 1.82 -10.75 16.04
N ASN A 70 2.46 -11.89 16.34
CA ASN A 70 2.97 -12.93 15.42
C ASN A 70 3.13 -12.47 13.95
N PRO A 71 4.01 -11.50 13.65
CA PRO A 71 4.18 -11.00 12.29
C PRO A 71 4.98 -11.96 11.40
N LYS A 72 4.79 -11.86 10.09
CA LYS A 72 5.73 -12.45 9.13
C LYS A 72 6.93 -11.50 8.99
N VAL A 73 8.07 -11.90 9.53
CA VAL A 73 9.30 -11.10 9.48
C VAL A 73 10.26 -11.68 8.44
N GLN A 74 10.76 -10.80 7.58
CA GLN A 74 11.88 -11.09 6.69
C GLN A 74 12.97 -10.07 6.99
N ALA A 75 14.22 -10.50 7.10
CA ALA A 75 15.31 -9.58 7.38
C ALA A 75 16.61 -10.00 6.70
N SER A 76 17.44 -9.02 6.41
CA SER A 76 18.85 -9.22 6.12
C SER A 76 19.63 -8.65 7.29
N ILE A 77 20.17 -9.55 8.13
CA ILE A 77 20.94 -9.19 9.32
C ILE A 77 22.22 -8.45 8.91
N ALA A 78 22.88 -8.91 7.84
CA ALA A 78 24.10 -8.28 7.31
C ALA A 78 23.87 -6.81 6.87
N ALA A 79 22.66 -6.49 6.39
CA ALA A 79 22.30 -5.16 5.90
C ALA A 79 21.40 -4.37 6.88
N ASN A 80 21.19 -4.86 8.10
CA ASN A 80 20.27 -4.29 9.10
C ASN A 80 18.88 -3.92 8.54
N THR A 81 18.40 -4.67 7.55
CA THR A 81 17.15 -4.38 6.84
C THR A 81 16.07 -5.34 7.31
N TRP A 82 14.96 -4.79 7.82
CA TRP A 82 13.84 -5.56 8.36
C TRP A 82 12.56 -5.26 7.58
N VAL A 83 11.82 -6.31 7.28
CA VAL A 83 10.53 -6.27 6.59
C VAL A 83 9.52 -6.99 7.46
N VAL A 84 8.59 -6.24 8.01
CA VAL A 84 7.54 -6.74 8.89
C VAL A 84 6.22 -6.69 8.13
N SER A 85 5.55 -7.83 8.01
CA SER A 85 4.27 -7.94 7.31
C SER A 85 3.20 -8.49 8.26
N ARG A 86 2.34 -7.61 8.76
CA ARG A 86 1.06 -7.90 9.43
C ARG A 86 0.30 -6.58 9.66
N THR A 87 -0.97 -6.67 10.03
CA THR A 87 -1.75 -5.51 10.50
C THR A 87 -1.13 -4.93 11.78
N PRO A 88 -0.75 -3.65 11.80
CA PRO A 88 -0.26 -2.99 13.01
C PRO A 88 -1.41 -2.69 13.99
N GLN A 89 -1.10 -2.71 15.28
CA GLN A 89 -1.94 -2.12 16.33
C GLN A 89 -1.18 -0.96 16.97
N THR A 90 -1.70 0.26 16.82
CA THR A 90 -1.12 1.43 17.48
C THR A 90 -1.71 1.57 18.87
N LYS A 91 -0.84 1.69 19.87
CA LYS A 91 -1.18 1.94 21.27
C LYS A 91 -0.43 3.19 21.74
N SER A 92 -1.03 3.95 22.65
CA SER A 92 -0.30 4.97 23.41
C SER A 92 0.72 4.30 24.32
N MET A 93 1.90 4.89 24.47
CA MET A 93 2.89 4.43 25.43
C MET A 93 2.38 4.65 26.85
N ASP A 94 2.11 3.55 27.54
CA ASP A 94 1.95 3.59 28.99
C ASP A 94 3.35 3.55 29.63
N PRO A 95 3.71 4.48 30.54
CA PRO A 95 5.04 4.55 31.14
C PRO A 95 5.43 3.31 31.97
N LEU A 96 4.46 2.50 32.39
CA LEU A 96 4.70 1.21 33.05
C LEU A 96 5.18 0.12 32.08
N THR A 97 4.81 0.19 30.80
CA THR A 97 5.19 -0.81 29.80
C THR A 97 6.60 -0.60 29.25
N SER A 98 7.12 0.64 29.27
CA SER A 98 8.48 0.95 28.83
C SER A 98 9.54 0.39 29.80
N LEU A 99 9.26 0.42 31.10
CA LEU A 99 10.16 -0.10 32.14
C LEU A 99 10.35 -1.62 32.02
N SER A 100 9.28 -2.36 31.73
CA SER A 100 9.36 -3.83 31.56
C SER A 100 10.18 -4.24 30.33
N PHE A 101 10.15 -3.47 29.23
CA PHE A 101 10.95 -3.76 28.04
C PHE A 101 12.42 -3.36 28.19
N CYS A 102 12.74 -2.26 28.88
CA CYS A 102 14.13 -1.89 29.17
C CYS A 102 14.82 -2.86 30.14
N TYR A 103 14.09 -3.49 31.06
CA TYR A 103 14.68 -4.40 32.05
C TYR A 103 15.02 -5.79 31.51
N SER A 104 14.49 -6.14 30.33
CA SER A 104 14.67 -7.46 29.70
C SER A 104 15.74 -7.48 28.60
N MET A 105 16.41 -6.36 28.34
CA MET A 105 17.49 -6.22 27.35
C MET A 105 18.84 -6.12 28.06
#